data_AF-A0A848UWT8-F1
#
_entry.id   AF-A0A848UWT8-F1
#
_cell.length_a   1.000
_cell.length_b   1.000
_cell.length_c   1.000
_cell.angle_alpha   90.00
_cell.angle_beta   90.00
_cell.angle_gamma   90.00
#
_symmetry.space_group_name_H-M   'P 1'
#
loop_
_entity.id
_entity.type
_entity.pdbx_description
1 polymer ?
#
loop_
_entity_poly.entity_id
_entity_poly.type
_entity_poly.pdbx_seq_one_letter_code
_entity_poly.pdbx_strand_id
1 'polypeptide(L)'
;LAGGSLVRKNVPPYVKAAREPLSFAGVNTIGLRRRGFDNNTIQQIEDVYRMIYVHNNNISQALKAADAEIPNSEHKSKILDFIRSSDKGIIRGPLQ
;
A
#
# COMPACT_ATOMS: atom_id res chain seq x y z
N LEU A 1 -23.30 21.09 -13.03
CA LEU A 1 -22.54 19.83 -13.29
C LEU A 1 -21.25 20.18 -14.02
N ALA A 2 -20.10 20.08 -13.36
CA ALA A 2 -18.75 19.87 -13.92
C ALA A 2 -17.77 20.08 -12.75
N GLY A 3 -17.02 19.08 -12.32
CA GLY A 3 -15.73 18.77 -12.94
C GLY A 3 -14.79 18.19 -11.89
N GLY A 4 -15.25 17.22 -11.10
CA GLY A 4 -14.39 16.46 -10.21
C GLY A 4 -13.86 15.25 -10.97
N SER A 5 -12.87 15.44 -11.84
CA SER A 5 -12.12 14.30 -12.39
C SER A 5 -11.28 13.72 -11.24
N LEU A 6 -11.96 13.01 -10.33
CA LEU A 6 -11.33 12.19 -9.30
C LEU A 6 -10.62 11.09 -10.08
N VAL A 7 -9.35 11.33 -10.41
CA VAL A 7 -8.46 10.30 -10.91
C VAL A 7 -8.47 9.20 -9.85
N ARG A 8 -9.30 8.18 -10.06
CA ARG A 8 -9.43 7.03 -9.18
C ARG A 8 -8.11 6.28 -9.26
N LYS A 9 -7.23 6.55 -8.30
CA LYS A 9 -5.98 5.80 -8.14
C LYS A 9 -6.28 4.40 -7.64
N ASN A 10 -5.40 3.47 -7.94
CA ASN A 10 -5.59 2.08 -7.53
C ASN A 10 -5.39 1.94 -6.02
N VAL A 11 -6.22 1.11 -5.37
CA VAL A 11 -6.09 0.77 -3.95
C VAL A 11 -5.26 -0.50 -3.83
N PRO A 12 -4.06 -0.45 -3.21
CA PRO A 12 -3.24 -1.64 -3.01
C PRO A 12 -3.92 -2.72 -2.18
N PRO A 13 -3.55 -4.01 -2.33
CA PRO A 13 -4.13 -5.09 -1.55
C PRO A 13 -3.84 -4.93 -0.05
N TYR A 14 -4.65 -5.57 0.81
CA TYR A 14 -4.44 -5.59 2.27
C TYR A 14 -4.57 -4.25 3.01
N VAL A 15 -4.73 -3.11 2.32
CA VAL A 15 -4.86 -1.78 2.94
C VAL A 15 -6.31 -1.39 3.18
N LYS A 16 -6.51 -0.40 4.05
CA LYS A 16 -7.75 0.35 4.20
C LYS A 16 -7.58 1.67 3.44
N ALA A 17 -8.59 2.02 2.66
CA ALA A 17 -8.69 3.33 2.05
C ALA A 17 -9.87 4.07 2.70
N ALA A 18 -9.62 5.27 3.20
CA ALA A 18 -10.64 6.11 3.85
C ALA A 18 -10.31 7.59 3.59
N ARG A 19 -11.24 8.48 3.96
CA ARG A 19 -11.21 9.94 3.74
C ARG A 19 -11.64 10.37 2.34
N GLU A 20 -11.92 11.67 2.20
CA GLU A 20 -12.25 12.36 0.95
C GLU A 20 -11.21 13.46 0.72
N PRO A 21 -10.40 13.41 -0.36
CA PRO A 21 -10.32 12.35 -1.37
C PRO A 21 -9.77 11.03 -0.80
N LEU A 22 -10.14 9.90 -1.43
CA LEU A 22 -9.78 8.55 -0.99
C LEU A 22 -8.26 8.40 -0.78
N SER A 23 -7.87 8.14 0.48
CA SER A 23 -6.47 8.12 0.92
C SER A 23 -6.13 6.83 1.66
N PHE A 24 -4.85 6.48 1.71
CA PHE A 24 -4.37 5.35 2.49
C PHE A 24 -4.63 5.59 3.98
N ALA A 25 -5.22 4.59 4.64
CA ALA A 25 -5.62 4.64 6.06
C ALA A 25 -5.00 3.49 6.87
N GLY A 26 -3.87 2.95 6.42
CA GLY A 26 -3.15 1.85 7.07
C GLY A 26 -3.55 0.46 6.57
N VAL A 27 -2.85 -0.56 7.04
CA VAL A 27 -3.13 -1.97 6.73
C VAL A 27 -4.40 -2.45 7.45
N ASN A 28 -5.20 -3.29 6.80
CA ASN A 28 -6.40 -3.89 7.38
C ASN A 28 -6.07 -5.08 8.30
N THR A 29 -5.24 -4.85 9.32
CA THR A 29 -4.76 -5.90 10.23
C THR A 29 -5.88 -6.70 10.88
N ILE A 30 -6.98 -6.03 11.26
CA ILE A 30 -8.17 -6.68 11.83
C ILE A 30 -8.79 -7.66 10.81
N GLY A 31 -8.98 -7.22 9.57
CA GLY A 31 -9.53 -8.05 8.51
C GLY A 31 -8.62 -9.23 8.14
N LEU A 32 -7.30 -9.01 8.13
CA LEU A 32 -6.31 -10.06 7.85
C LEU A 32 -6.27 -11.10 8.97
N ARG A 33 -6.26 -10.66 10.23
CA ARG A 33 -6.30 -11.56 11.39
C ARG A 33 -7.58 -12.41 11.40
N ARG A 34 -8.73 -11.82 11.07
CA ARG A 34 -10.00 -12.54 10.91
C ARG A 34 -10.00 -13.56 9.76
N ARG A 35 -9.16 -13.35 8.74
CA ARG A 35 -8.96 -14.27 7.61
C ARG A 35 -7.90 -15.35 7.89
N GLY A 36 -7.35 -15.40 9.11
CA GLY A 36 -6.37 -16.41 9.51
C GLY A 36 -4.94 -16.10 9.07
N PHE A 37 -4.61 -14.84 8.77
CA PHE A 37 -3.22 -14.46 8.49
C PHE A 37 -2.42 -14.46 9.79
N ASP A 38 -1.21 -15.03 9.73
CA ASP A 38 -0.26 -15.02 10.84
C ASP A 38 0.20 -13.59 11.19
N ASN A 39 0.50 -13.37 12.46
CA ASN A 39 0.99 -12.07 12.94
C ASN A 39 2.30 -11.66 12.24
N ASN A 40 3.18 -12.62 11.95
CA ASN A 40 4.43 -12.35 11.21
C ASN A 40 4.12 -11.83 9.80
N THR A 41 3.19 -12.47 9.09
CA THR A 41 2.75 -12.05 7.77
C THR A 41 2.11 -10.65 7.79
N ILE A 42 1.26 -10.38 8.78
CA ILE A 42 0.64 -9.06 8.94
C ILE A 42 1.73 -8.00 9.16
N GLN A 43 2.73 -8.29 10.02
CA GLN A 43 3.84 -7.38 10.28
C GLN A 43 4.65 -7.10 9.02
N GLN A 44 4.97 -8.13 8.23
CA GLN A 44 5.67 -7.95 6.95
C GLN A 44 4.88 -7.05 5.99
N ILE A 45 3.57 -7.25 5.87
CA ILE A 45 2.70 -6.42 5.02
C ILE A 45 2.72 -4.96 5.52
N GLU A 46 2.66 -4.74 6.84
CA GLU A 46 2.76 -3.41 7.43
C GLU A 46 4.10 -2.74 7.13
N ASP A 47 5.21 -3.47 7.24
CA ASP A 47 6.54 -2.92 7.01
C ASP A 47 6.72 -2.53 5.53
N VAL A 48 6.20 -3.33 4.59
CA VAL A 48 6.19 -2.99 3.15
C VAL A 48 5.42 -1.69 2.92
N TYR A 49 4.21 -1.56 3.46
CA TYR A 49 3.42 -0.35 3.29
C TYR A 49 3.98 0.85 4.03
N ARG A 50 4.62 0.65 5.18
CA ARG A 50 5.34 1.71 5.90
C ARG A 50 6.46 2.26 5.03
N MET A 51 7.24 1.39 4.39
CA MET A 51 8.31 1.81 3.49
C MET A 51 7.79 2.59 2.28
N ILE A 52 6.62 2.24 1.76
CA ILE A 52 6.00 2.90 0.61
C ILE A 52 5.38 4.26 0.95
N TYR A 53 4.71 4.38 2.10
CA TYR A 53 3.90 5.55 2.44
C TYR A 53 4.53 6.50 3.45
N VAL A 54 5.44 6.03 4.30
CA VAL A 54 6.02 6.81 5.41
C VAL A 54 7.41 7.32 5.08
N HIS A 55 8.23 6.52 4.39
CA HIS A 55 9.48 7.05 3.86
C HIS A 55 9.15 7.95 2.67
N ASN A 56 9.51 9.24 2.79
CA ASN A 56 9.19 10.33 1.86
C ASN A 56 9.95 10.20 0.50
N ASN A 57 10.05 8.98 0.01
CA ASN A 57 10.72 8.58 -1.21
C ASN A 57 9.71 8.54 -2.36
N ASN A 58 10.21 8.67 -3.60
CA ASN A 58 9.36 8.41 -4.74
C ASN A 58 8.93 6.91 -4.73
N ILE A 59 7.78 6.58 -5.33
CA ILE A 59 7.26 5.20 -5.33
C ILE A 59 8.30 4.21 -5.84
N SER A 60 9.01 4.52 -6.92
CA SER A 60 10.04 3.64 -7.49
C SER A 60 11.22 3.39 -6.54
N GLN A 61 11.64 4.38 -5.76
CA GLN A 61 12.67 4.25 -4.73
C GLN A 61 12.16 3.45 -3.55
N ALA A 62 10.93 3.72 -3.09
CA ALA A 62 10.32 2.97 -2.01
C ALA A 62 10.11 1.49 -2.37
N LEU A 63 9.76 1.19 -3.63
CA LEU A 63 9.70 -0.18 -4.14
C LEU A 63 11.07 -0.86 -4.11
N LYS A 64 12.15 -0.18 -4.51
CA LYS A 64 13.51 -0.74 -4.45
C LYS A 64 13.98 -0.96 -3.01
N ALA A 65 13.69 0.00 -2.12
CA ALA A 65 14.08 -0.08 -0.73
C ALA A 65 13.31 -1.19 0.00
N ALA A 66 12.00 -1.30 -0.22
CA ALA A 66 11.19 -2.42 0.28
C ALA A 66 11.67 -3.76 -0.29
N ASP A 67 12.16 -3.77 -1.53
CA ASP A 67 12.72 -4.99 -2.13
C ASP A 67 14.03 -5.44 -1.48
N ALA A 68 14.87 -4.49 -1.06
CA ALA A 68 16.17 -4.75 -0.46
C ALA A 68 16.11 -5.00 1.06
N GLU A 69 15.30 -4.26 1.80
CA GLU A 69 15.27 -4.30 3.26
C GLU A 69 14.33 -5.36 3.83
N ILE A 70 13.26 -5.70 3.09
CA ILE A 70 12.23 -6.62 3.58
C ILE A 70 12.48 -8.01 2.98
N PRO A 71 12.48 -9.08 3.79
CA PRO A 71 12.60 -10.45 3.31
C PRO A 71 11.57 -10.78 2.22
N ASN A 72 11.97 -11.63 1.26
CA ASN A 72 11.07 -12.08 0.21
C ASN A 72 9.93 -12.92 0.79
N SER A 73 8.70 -12.52 0.49
CA SER A 73 7.49 -13.25 0.82
C SER A 73 6.48 -13.13 -0.31
N GLU A 74 5.56 -14.10 -0.40
CA GLU A 74 4.50 -14.09 -1.41
C GLU A 74 3.68 -12.79 -1.34
N HIS A 75 3.44 -12.27 -0.14
CA HIS A 75 2.68 -11.04 0.06
C HIS A 75 3.47 -9.80 -0.38
N LYS A 76 4.76 -9.73 -0.08
CA LYS A 76 5.65 -8.67 -0.56
C LYS A 76 5.63 -8.61 -2.08
N SER A 77 5.89 -9.73 -2.76
CA SER A 77 5.89 -9.79 -4.22
C SER A 77 4.56 -9.33 -4.81
N LYS A 78 3.43 -9.85 -4.29
CA LYS A 78 2.09 -9.41 -4.72
C LYS A 78 1.87 -7.90 -4.56
N ILE A 79 2.34 -7.30 -3.46
CA ILE A 79 2.21 -5.86 -3.23
C ILE A 79 3.07 -5.08 -4.23
N LEU A 80 4.36 -5.44 -4.37
CA LEU A 80 5.29 -4.76 -5.26
C LEU A 80 4.81 -4.86 -6.72
N ASP A 81 4.37 -6.04 -7.16
CA ASP A 81 3.89 -6.27 -8.52
C ASP A 81 2.60 -5.50 -8.81
N PHE A 82 1.67 -5.41 -7.85
CA PHE A 82 0.47 -4.59 -7.98
C PHE A 82 0.82 -3.10 -8.17
N ILE A 83 1.78 -2.59 -7.41
CA ILE A 83 2.17 -1.18 -7.49
C ILE A 83 2.92 -0.92 -8.81
N ARG A 84 3.80 -1.84 -9.23
CA ARG A 84 4.56 -1.77 -10.49
C ARG A 84 3.64 -1.81 -11.72
N SER A 85 2.57 -2.61 -11.67
CA SER A 85 1.58 -2.73 -12.76
C SER A 85 0.52 -1.62 -12.77
N SER A 86 0.51 -0.74 -11.76
CA SER A 86 -0.49 0.31 -11.64
C SER A 86 -0.11 1.56 -12.47
N ASP A 87 -0.49 1.59 -13.75
CA ASP A 87 -0.24 2.73 -14.67
C ASP A 87 -0.73 4.08 -14.15
N LYS A 88 -1.88 4.10 -13.45
CA LYS A 88 -2.49 5.32 -12.88
C LYS A 88 -1.92 5.71 -11.51
N GLY A 89 -0.96 4.94 -11.00
CA GLY A 89 -0.45 5.03 -9.63
C GLY A 89 -1.45 4.60 -8.55
N ILE A 90 -0.96 4.56 -7.31
CA ILE A 90 -1.73 4.13 -6.14
C ILE A 90 -2.26 5.32 -5.34
N ILE A 91 -3.29 5.09 -4.52
CA ILE A 91 -3.79 6.08 -3.56
C ILE A 91 -2.63 6.70 -2.77
N ARG A 92 -2.74 7.97 -2.39
CA ARG A 92 -1.67 8.65 -1.64
C ARG A 92 -1.83 8.40 -0.14
N GLY A 93 -0.72 8.54 0.60
CA GLY A 93 -0.74 8.66 2.05
C GLY A 93 -1.59 9.86 2.49
N PRO A 94 -2.03 9.91 3.75
CA PRO A 94 -2.64 11.11 4.28
C PRO A 94 -1.65 12.26 4.09
N LEU A 95 -2.10 13.35 3.44
CA LEU A 95 -1.33 14.59 3.36
C LEU A 95 -0.99 14.98 4.81
N GLN A 96 0.30 15.01 5.14
CA GLN A 96 0.79 15.71 6.34
C GLN A 96 0.85 17.20 6.05
#